data_AF-A0A2T2YRD8-F1
#
_entry.id   AF-A0A2T2YRD8-F1
#
_cell.length_a   1.000
_cell.length_b   1.000
_cell.length_c   1.000
_cell.angle_alpha   90.00
_cell.angle_beta   90.00
_cell.angle_gamma   90.00
#
_symmetry.space_group_name_H-M   'P 1'
#
loop_
_entity.id
_entity.type
_entity.pdbx_description
1 polymer ?
#
loop_
_entity_poly.entity_id
_entity_poly.type
_entity_poly.pdbx_seq_one_letter_code
_entity_poly.pdbx_strand_id
1 'polypeptide(L)'
;MLDIDDPDDVIAVSGQVAAAKISFADQVGATTGGWTVDERPAAPLDFRLKGVFDQVTGWFETAATDLRGRTHATHTRAHGTATGLKNADIDGGGHVQSESV
;
A
#
# COMPACT_ATOMS: atom_id res chain seq x y z
N MET A 1 11.70 -0.60 30.88
CA MET A 1 11.22 0.12 29.68
C MET A 1 11.27 -0.89 28.54
N LEU A 2 10.13 -1.20 27.92
CA LEU A 2 10.11 -2.02 26.70
C LEU A 2 10.81 -1.20 25.62
N ASP A 3 11.77 -1.80 24.92
CA ASP A 3 12.45 -1.20 23.77
C ASP A 3 11.45 -1.18 22.60
N ILE A 4 10.71 -0.08 22.50
CA ILE A 4 9.72 0.17 21.47
C ILE A 4 10.21 1.40 20.70
N ASP A 5 10.31 1.25 19.37
CA ASP A 5 10.63 2.35 18.46
C ASP A 5 9.68 3.54 18.70
N ASP A 6 10.18 4.77 18.52
CA ASP A 6 9.36 5.97 18.66
C ASP A 6 8.13 5.88 17.74
N PRO A 7 6.89 6.04 18.26
CA PRO A 7 5.68 6.05 17.45
C PRO A 7 5.75 6.96 16.22
N ASP A 8 6.43 8.10 16.31
CA ASP A 8 6.58 9.05 15.20
C ASP A 8 7.51 8.49 14.11
N ASP A 9 8.57 7.78 14.49
CA ASP A 9 9.46 7.08 13.56
C ASP A 9 8.73 5.93 12.85
N VAL A 10 7.92 5.15 13.57
CA VAL A 10 7.09 4.09 12.99
C VAL A 10 6.09 4.64 11.98
N ILE A 11 5.44 5.77 12.29
CA ILE A 11 4.54 6.46 11.36
C ILE A 11 5.30 6.89 10.11
N ALA A 12 6.46 7.55 10.27
CA ALA A 12 7.27 8.04 9.17
C ALA A 12 7.73 6.90 8.24
N VAL A 13 8.28 5.83 8.80
CA VAL A 13 8.72 4.64 8.04
C VAL A 13 7.54 3.99 7.32
N SER A 14 6.39 3.84 8.00
CA SER A 14 5.20 3.25 7.37
C SER A 14 4.70 4.09 6.18
N GLY A 15 4.79 5.42 6.27
CA GLY A 15 4.46 6.34 5.18
C GLY A 15 5.41 6.21 3.98
N GLN A 16 6.72 6.13 4.23
CA GLN A 16 7.72 5.92 3.18
C GLN A 16 7.54 4.59 2.45
N VAL A 17 7.32 3.51 3.21
CA VAL A 17 7.04 2.18 2.65
C VAL A 17 5.75 2.21 1.84
N ALA A 18 4.72 2.91 2.32
CA ALA A 18 3.47 3.05 1.58
C ALA A 18 3.66 3.79 0.26
N ALA A 19 4.37 4.92 0.28
CA ALA A 19 4.68 5.70 -0.91
C ALA A 19 5.47 4.86 -1.95
N ALA A 20 6.49 4.11 -1.52
CA ALA A 20 7.27 3.26 -2.41
C ALA A 20 6.41 2.17 -3.07
N LYS A 21 5.54 1.50 -2.31
CA LYS A 21 4.66 0.45 -2.84
C LYS A 21 3.60 0.99 -3.80
N ILE A 22 3.04 2.17 -3.51
CA ILE A 22 2.09 2.84 -4.40
C ILE A 22 2.79 3.24 -5.71
N SER A 23 3.98 3.85 -5.62
CA SER A 23 4.78 4.20 -6.79
C SER A 23 5.09 2.98 -7.66
N PHE A 24 5.41 1.84 -7.04
CA PHE A 24 5.61 0.59 -7.77
C PHE A 24 4.34 0.11 -8.48
N ALA A 25 3.18 0.16 -7.80
CA ALA A 25 1.90 -0.21 -8.40
C ALA A 25 1.54 0.72 -9.59
N ASP A 26 1.87 2.01 -9.48
CA ASP A 26 1.70 2.98 -10.56
C ASP A 26 2.60 2.68 -11.75
N GLN A 27 3.86 2.32 -11.49
CA GLN A 27 4.80 1.93 -12.55
C GLN A 27 4.36 0.66 -13.28
N VAL A 28 3.82 -0.34 -12.56
CA VAL A 28 3.22 -1.53 -13.17
C VAL A 28 2.06 -1.14 -14.06
N GLY A 29 1.13 -0.30 -13.56
CA GLY A 29 -0.01 0.19 -14.35
C GLY A 29 0.41 0.94 -15.61
N ALA A 30 1.40 1.83 -15.52
CA ALA A 30 1.93 2.57 -16.66
C ALA A 30 2.61 1.63 -17.69
N THR A 31 3.36 0.64 -17.21
CA THR A 31 4.04 -0.34 -18.07
C THR A 31 3.03 -1.20 -18.82
N THR A 32 2.03 -1.73 -18.12
CA THR A 32 0.97 -2.55 -18.72
C THR A 32 0.08 -1.74 -19.66
N GLY A 33 -0.26 -0.50 -19.32
CA GLY A 33 -1.03 0.40 -20.18
C GLY A 33 -0.29 0.82 -21.45
N GLY A 34 1.03 0.71 -21.48
CA GLY A 34 1.85 0.92 -22.67
C GLY A 34 1.92 -0.27 -23.62
N TRP A 35 1.37 -1.43 -23.24
CA TRP A 35 1.33 -2.57 -24.14
C TRP A 35 0.23 -2.39 -25.20
N THR A 36 0.51 -2.85 -26.42
CA THR A 36 -0.42 -2.73 -27.55
C THR A 36 -0.43 -4.02 -28.35
N VAL A 37 -1.60 -4.40 -28.84
CA VAL A 37 -1.78 -5.40 -29.90
C VAL A 37 -2.52 -4.74 -31.04
N ASP A 38 -2.21 -5.14 -32.28
CA ASP A 38 -2.77 -4.55 -33.48
C ASP A 38 -4.31 -4.57 -33.45
N GLU A 39 -4.95 -3.41 -33.70
CA GLU A 39 -6.38 -3.19 -33.46
C GLU A 39 -7.29 -3.79 -34.54
N ARG A 40 -6.70 -4.29 -35.65
CA ARG A 40 -7.42 -4.87 -36.79
C ARG A 40 -7.17 -6.36 -36.90
N PRO A 41 -7.80 -7.18 -36.05
CA PRO A 41 -7.73 -8.63 -36.18
C PRO A 41 -8.35 -9.06 -37.53
N ALA A 42 -7.54 -9.64 -38.40
CA ALA A 42 -7.95 -10.13 -39.72
C ALA A 42 -8.17 -11.65 -39.71
N ALA A 43 -7.67 -12.35 -38.70
CA ALA A 43 -7.79 -13.79 -38.53
C ALA A 43 -8.33 -14.18 -37.14
N PRO A 44 -8.95 -15.37 -36.97
CA PRO A 44 -9.36 -15.89 -35.67
C PRO A 44 -8.25 -15.94 -34.60
N LEU A 45 -6.99 -16.09 -35.03
CA LEU A 45 -5.82 -16.07 -34.13
C LEU A 45 -5.63 -14.68 -33.49
N ASP A 46 -5.94 -13.61 -34.21
CA ASP A 46 -5.78 -12.23 -33.75
C ASP A 46 -6.82 -11.89 -32.68
N PHE A 47 -8.05 -12.41 -32.79
CA PHE A 47 -9.07 -12.29 -31.75
C PHE A 47 -8.68 -13.02 -30.46
N ARG A 48 -8.11 -14.22 -30.60
CA ARG A 48 -7.60 -14.97 -29.43
C ARG A 48 -6.44 -14.26 -28.78
N LEU A 49 -5.52 -13.70 -29.58
CA LEU A 49 -4.41 -12.90 -29.09
C LEU A 49 -4.90 -11.67 -28.31
N LYS A 50 -5.89 -10.95 -28.85
CA LYS A 50 -6.53 -9.84 -28.14
C LYS A 50 -7.19 -10.28 -26.83
N GLY A 51 -7.91 -11.41 -26.82
CA GLY A 51 -8.54 -11.92 -25.60
C GLY A 51 -7.52 -12.27 -24.51
N VAL A 52 -6.40 -12.90 -24.88
CA VAL A 52 -5.30 -13.18 -23.95
C VAL A 52 -4.63 -11.88 -23.48
N PHE A 53 -4.45 -10.93 -24.38
CA PHE A 53 -3.89 -9.62 -24.04
C PHE A 53 -4.76 -8.87 -23.01
N ASP A 54 -6.07 -8.79 -23.24
CA ASP A 54 -7.02 -8.16 -22.33
C ASP A 54 -7.04 -8.89 -20.96
N GLN A 55 -6.93 -10.22 -20.96
CA GLN A 55 -6.85 -11.00 -19.72
C GLN A 55 -5.57 -10.70 -18.92
N VAL A 56 -4.41 -10.69 -19.59
CA VAL A 56 -3.13 -10.45 -18.93
C VAL A 56 -3.06 -9.03 -18.39
N THR A 57 -3.47 -8.03 -19.18
CA THR A 57 -3.53 -6.63 -18.74
C THR A 57 -4.47 -6.46 -17.53
N GLY A 58 -5.63 -7.13 -17.55
CA GLY A 58 -6.56 -7.14 -16.42
C GLY A 58 -6.00 -7.74 -15.13
N TRP A 59 -5.13 -8.76 -15.21
CA TRP A 59 -4.44 -9.31 -14.04
C TRP A 59 -3.51 -8.30 -13.39
N PHE A 60 -2.73 -7.56 -14.18
CA PHE A 60 -1.84 -6.53 -13.67
C PHE A 60 -2.61 -5.37 -13.04
N GLU A 61 -3.70 -4.93 -13.68
CA GLU A 61 -4.58 -3.89 -13.11
C GLU A 61 -5.17 -4.32 -11.76
N THR A 62 -5.67 -5.55 -11.68
CA THR A 62 -6.22 -6.13 -10.44
C THR A 62 -5.15 -6.20 -9.35
N ALA A 63 -3.96 -6.70 -9.68
CA ALA A 63 -2.86 -6.84 -8.73
C ALA A 63 -2.35 -5.47 -8.23
N ALA A 64 -2.24 -4.48 -9.12
CA ALA A 64 -1.85 -3.12 -8.75
C ALA A 64 -2.89 -2.47 -7.83
N THR A 65 -4.18 -2.69 -8.10
CA THR A 65 -5.27 -2.18 -7.26
C THR A 65 -5.28 -2.85 -5.87
N ASP A 66 -5.13 -4.17 -5.79
CA ASP A 66 -5.03 -4.90 -4.52
C ASP A 66 -3.82 -4.41 -3.70
N LEU A 67 -2.66 -4.26 -4.33
CA LEU A 67 -1.45 -3.79 -3.67
C LEU A 67 -1.63 -2.38 -3.08
N ARG A 68 -2.24 -1.44 -3.83
CA ARG A 68 -2.56 -0.09 -3.32
C ARG A 68 -3.50 -0.16 -2.13
N GLY A 69 -4.59 -0.92 -2.23
CA GLY A 69 -5.58 -1.07 -1.15
C GLY A 69 -4.97 -1.64 0.13
N ARG A 70 -4.20 -2.72 0.01
CA ARG A 70 -3.50 -3.33 1.15
C ARG A 70 -2.46 -2.41 1.77
N THR A 71 -1.70 -1.70 0.94
CA THR A 71 -0.69 -0.75 1.40
C THR A 71 -1.33 0.38 2.21
N HIS A 72 -2.42 0.97 1.72
CA HIS A 72 -3.15 2.00 2.45
C HIS A 72 -3.72 1.47 3.77
N ALA A 73 -4.36 0.30 3.75
CA ALA A 73 -4.91 -0.31 4.96
C ALA A 73 -3.81 -0.62 6.01
N THR A 74 -2.65 -1.10 5.58
CA THR A 74 -1.52 -1.35 6.48
C THR A 74 -0.98 -0.06 7.09
N HIS A 75 -0.81 1.00 6.29
CA HIS A 75 -0.35 2.29 6.81
C HIS A 75 -1.34 2.89 7.81
N THR A 76 -2.64 2.89 7.50
CA THR A 76 -3.69 3.37 8.41
C THR A 76 -3.70 2.60 9.74
N ARG A 77 -3.51 1.28 9.70
CA ARG A 77 -3.39 0.46 10.92
C ARG A 77 -2.13 0.81 11.71
N ALA A 78 -0.98 0.89 11.06
CA ALA A 78 0.28 1.23 11.71
C ALA A 78 0.21 2.60 12.39
N HIS A 79 -0.33 3.60 11.69
CA HIS A 79 -0.57 4.94 12.23
C HIS A 79 -1.51 4.89 13.44
N GLY A 80 -2.67 4.26 13.32
CA GLY A 80 -3.64 4.17 14.41
C GLY A 80 -3.07 3.47 15.66
N THR A 81 -2.31 2.38 15.48
CA THR A 81 -1.65 1.67 16.57
C THR A 81 -0.56 2.52 17.22
N ALA A 82 0.32 3.15 16.43
CA ALA A 82 1.39 4.00 16.95
C ALA A 82 0.83 5.20 17.74
N THR A 83 -0.19 5.89 17.20
CA THR A 83 -0.87 6.98 17.91
C THR A 83 -1.53 6.49 19.21
N GLY A 84 -2.18 5.32 19.18
CA GLY A 84 -2.80 4.73 20.37
C GLY A 84 -1.78 4.44 21.47
N LEU A 85 -0.61 3.90 21.11
CA LEU A 85 0.48 3.65 22.05
C LEU A 85 1.05 4.96 22.64
N LYS A 86 1.28 5.97 21.79
CA LYS A 86 1.77 7.29 22.23
C LYS A 86 0.82 7.93 23.26
N ASN A 87 -0.48 7.88 23.00
CA ASN A 87 -1.48 8.44 23.91
C ASN A 87 -1.53 7.66 25.24
N ALA A 88 -1.48 6.33 25.18
CA ALA A 88 -1.45 5.50 26.39
C ALA A 88 -0.20 5.76 27.26
N ASP A 89 0.96 6.02 26.63
CA ASP A 89 2.19 6.39 27.33
C ASP A 89 2.06 7.77 28.01
N ILE A 90 1.51 8.77 27.31
CA ILE A 90 1.21 10.10 27.87
C ILE A 90 0.27 9.98 29.08
N ASP A 91 -0.83 9.24 28.94
CA ASP A 91 -1.82 9.04 30.00
C ASP A 91 -1.20 8.31 31.21
N GLY A 92 -0.40 7.27 30.96
CA GLY A 92 0.33 6.53 32.00
C GLY A 92 1.33 7.42 32.75
N GLY A 93 2.09 8.24 32.03
CA GLY A 93 3.03 9.21 32.62
C GLY A 93 2.31 10.25 33.49
N GLY A 94 1.15 10.73 33.05
CA GLY A 94 0.29 11.61 33.85
C GLY A 94 -0.20 10.95 35.14
N HIS A 95 -0.55 9.66 35.10
CA HIS A 95 -0.99 8.91 36.28
C HIS A 95 0.15 8.74 37.30
N VAL A 96 1.34 8.35 36.87
CA VAL A 96 2.52 8.21 37.75
C VAL A 96 2.87 9.53 38.42
N GLN A 97 2.85 10.64 37.68
CA GLN A 97 3.11 11.97 38.26
C GLN A 97 2.05 12.37 39.29
N SER A 98 0.79 12.00 39.09
CA SER A 98 -0.29 12.29 40.04
C SER A 98 -0.24 11.44 41.32
N GLU A 99 0.29 10.21 41.27
CA GLU A 99 0.49 9.34 42.44
C GLU A 99 1.79 9.61 43.20
N SER A 100 2.72 10.36 42.59
CA SER A 100 4.01 10.74 43.19
C SER A 100 3.93 11.97 44.11
N VAL A 101 2.73 12.50 44.36
CA VAL A 101 2.45 13.70 45.17
C VAL A 101 1.71 13.34 46.45
#